data_AF-A0A947S5F4-F1
#
_entry.id   AF-A0A947S5F4-F1
#
_cell.length_a   1.000
_cell.length_b   1.000
_cell.length_c   1.000
_cell.angle_alpha   90.00
_cell.angle_beta   90.00
_cell.angle_gamma   90.00
#
_symmetry.space_group_name_H-M   'P 1'
#
loop_
_entity.id
_entity.type
_entity.pdbx_description
1 polymer ?
#
loop_
_entity_poly.entity_id
_entity_poly.type
_entity_poly.pdbx_seq_one_letter_code
_entity_poly.pdbx_strand_id
1 'polypeptide(L)'
;MLIWLVIFWRLPATANWITLHFNIYFGIDWIGSWIQIFIYPLISFIIIILNLVISWLIAGKSKSLALAVNYTSLLVQFIILTGLITLFIKYFV
;
A
#
# COMPACT_ATOMS: atom_id res chain seq x y z
N MET A 1 -5.09 2.68 -5.05
CA MET A 1 -4.87 4.08 -4.60
C MET A 1 -6.19 4.77 -4.24
N LEU A 2 -7.19 4.86 -5.12
CA LEU A 2 -8.49 5.48 -4.80
C LEU A 2 -9.18 4.88 -3.55
N ILE A 3 -9.06 3.57 -3.35
CA ILE A 3 -9.60 2.88 -2.17
C ILE A 3 -9.00 3.40 -0.85
N TRP A 4 -7.75 3.85 -0.82
CA TRP A 4 -7.16 4.42 0.40
C TRP A 4 -7.79 5.76 0.78
N LEU A 5 -8.20 6.58 -0.20
CA LEU A 5 -8.95 7.81 0.05
C LEU A 5 -10.35 7.49 0.61
N VAL A 6 -10.98 6.42 0.12
CA VAL A 6 -12.28 5.95 0.64
C VAL A 6 -12.14 5.48 2.10
N ILE A 7 -11.07 4.74 2.40
CA ILE A 7 -10.75 4.31 3.77
C ILE A 7 -10.48 5.52 4.67
N PHE A 8 -9.74 6.54 4.19
CA PHE A 8 -9.48 7.77 4.93
C PHE A 8 -10.74 8.57 5.27
N TRP A 9 -11.67 8.71 4.32
CA TRP A 9 -12.92 9.42 4.56
C TRP A 9 -13.91 8.67 5.45
N ARG A 10 -13.77 7.35 5.55
CA ARG A 10 -14.78 6.50 6.18
C ARG A 10 -14.33 5.88 7.50
N LEU A 11 -13.03 5.79 7.77
CA LEU A 11 -12.55 5.53 9.12
C LEU A 11 -12.88 6.75 10.00
N PRO A 12 -13.72 6.60 11.03
CA PRO A 12 -13.98 7.70 11.92
C PRO A 12 -12.69 7.99 12.70
N ALA A 13 -12.27 9.26 12.69
CA ALA A 13 -11.12 9.77 13.45
C ALA A 13 -11.24 9.58 14.98
N THR A 14 -12.27 8.87 15.45
CA THR A 14 -12.59 8.59 16.86
C THR A 14 -11.91 7.34 17.41
N ALA A 15 -11.39 6.44 16.56
CA ALA A 15 -10.60 5.31 17.03
C ALA A 15 -9.16 5.76 17.32
N ASN A 16 -8.91 6.27 18.53
CA ASN A 16 -7.59 6.75 18.92
C ASN A 16 -6.52 5.68 18.66
N TRP A 17 -6.82 4.41 18.96
CA TRP A 17 -5.90 3.29 18.91
C TRP A 17 -6.49 2.13 18.09
N ILE A 18 -5.76 1.70 17.06
CA ILE A 18 -6.14 0.59 16.20
C ILE A 18 -5.04 -0.47 16.23
N THR A 19 -5.45 -1.74 16.17
CA THR A 19 -4.53 -2.88 16.07
C THR A 19 -3.91 -2.93 14.67
N LEU A 20 -2.63 -2.55 14.59
CA LEU A 20 -1.84 -2.50 13.37
C LEU A 20 -1.19 -3.84 13.05
N HIS A 21 -0.81 -4.59 14.08
CA HIS A 21 -0.14 -5.88 13.91
C HIS A 21 -0.67 -6.91 14.90
N PHE A 22 -0.91 -8.12 14.41
CA PHE A 22 -1.37 -9.26 15.19
C PHE A 22 -0.38 -10.41 15.00
N ASN A 23 0.11 -10.96 16.11
CA ASN A 23 0.97 -12.12 16.16
C ASN A 23 0.19 -13.27 16.79
N ILE A 24 0.27 -14.46 16.19
CA ILE A 24 -0.43 -15.67 16.69
C ILE A 24 0.08 -16.05 18.09
N TYR A 25 1.36 -15.79 18.39
CA TYR A 25 1.97 -16.14 19.67
C TYR A 25 1.77 -15.10 20.78
N PHE A 26 1.70 -13.81 20.43
CA PHE A 26 1.68 -12.71 21.41
C PHE A 26 0.38 -11.88 21.40
N GLY A 27 -0.55 -12.17 20.50
CA GLY A 27 -1.77 -11.40 20.33
C GLY A 27 -1.51 -10.06 19.63
N ILE A 28 -2.02 -8.96 20.17
CA ILE A 28 -1.87 -7.63 19.58
C ILE A 28 -0.49 -7.09 19.95
N ASP A 29 0.43 -7.12 18.99
CA ASP A 29 1.83 -6.72 19.19
C ASP A 29 2.04 -5.21 18.94
N TRP A 30 1.16 -4.59 18.12
CA TRP A 30 1.25 -3.18 17.80
C TRP A 30 -0.11 -2.50 17.78
N ILE A 31 -0.32 -1.63 18.76
CA ILE A 31 -1.40 -0.65 18.82
C ILE A 31 -0.83 0.73 18.50
N GLY A 32 -1.42 1.42 17.54
CA GLY A 32 -0.98 2.74 17.15
C GLY A 32 -2.12 3.61 16.63
N SER A 33 -1.80 4.86 16.31
CA SER A 33 -2.76 5.76 15.70
C SER A 33 -3.22 5.22 14.34
N TRP A 34 -4.50 5.41 14.04
CA TRP A 34 -5.11 5.08 12.74
C TRP A 34 -4.36 5.66 11.54
N ILE A 35 -3.62 6.76 11.75
CA ILE A 35 -2.79 7.42 10.75
C ILE A 35 -1.63 6.52 10.28
N GLN A 36 -1.11 5.63 11.15
CA GLN A 36 0.02 4.75 10.82
C GLN A 36 -0.34 3.73 9.73
N ILE A 37 -1.62 3.42 9.54
CA ILE A 37 -2.10 2.57 8.45
C ILE A 37 -1.75 3.19 7.08
N PHE A 38 -1.68 4.53 6.98
CA PHE A 38 -1.35 5.24 5.75
C PHE A 38 0.14 5.27 5.39
N ILE A 39 1.02 4.75 6.26
CA ILE A 39 2.45 4.62 5.95
C ILE A 39 2.66 3.62 4.80
N TYR A 40 1.95 2.49 4.84
CA TYR A 40 2.02 1.45 3.79
C TYR A 40 1.63 1.96 2.39
N PRO A 41 0.50 2.67 2.19
CA PRO A 41 0.19 3.28 0.91
C PRO A 41 1.15 4.38 0.51
N LEU A 42 1.69 5.17 1.46
CA LEU A 42 2.66 6.20 1.14
C LEU A 42 3.96 5.60 0.56
N ILE A 43 4.52 4.59 1.22
CA ILE A 43 5.70 3.86 0.73
C ILE A 43 5.42 3.25 -0.65
N SER A 44 4.24 2.65 -0.81
CA SER A 44 3.79 2.07 -2.07
C SER A 44 3.72 3.10 -3.21
N PHE A 45 3.21 4.30 -2.91
CA PHE A 45 3.14 5.40 -3.86
C PHE A 45 4.53 5.86 -4.30
N ILE A 46 5.46 5.98 -3.35
CA ILE A 46 6.86 6.31 -3.64
C ILE A 46 7.49 5.25 -4.56
N ILE A 47 7.29 3.96 -4.29
CA ILE A 47 7.83 2.88 -5.13
C ILE A 47 7.27 2.95 -6.55
N ILE A 48 5.97 3.22 -6.73
CA ILE A 48 5.36 3.36 -8.05
C ILE A 48 5.96 4.56 -8.81
N ILE A 49 6.09 5.71 -8.14
CA ILE A 49 6.71 6.90 -8.76
C ILE A 49 8.14 6.59 -9.19
N LEU A 50 8.94 5.97 -8.32
CA LEU A 50 10.32 5.62 -8.63
C LEU A 50 10.39 4.66 -9.84
N ASN A 51 9.56 3.62 -9.86
CA ASN A 51 9.51 2.69 -10.99
C ASN A 51 9.08 3.37 -12.29
N LEU A 52 8.13 4.32 -12.24
CA LEU A 52 7.71 5.09 -13.42
C LEU A 52 8.82 6.02 -13.92
N VAL A 53 9.52 6.72 -13.02
CA VAL A 53 10.65 7.59 -13.37
C VAL A 53 11.78 6.77 -13.99
N ILE A 54 12.14 5.63 -13.39
CA ILE A 54 13.15 4.71 -13.91
C ILE A 54 12.74 4.17 -15.29
N SER A 55 11.49 3.74 -15.42
CA SER A 55 10.93 3.24 -16.69
C SER A 55 10.99 4.31 -17.79
N TRP A 56 10.62 5.56 -17.48
CA TRP A 56 10.69 6.68 -18.42
C TRP A 56 12.12 7.00 -18.87
N LEU A 57 13.09 7.01 -17.94
CA LEU A 57 14.51 7.23 -18.25
C LEU A 57 15.11 6.12 -19.13
N ILE A 58 14.70 4.87 -18.91
CA ILE A 58 15.20 3.70 -19.64
C ILE A 58 14.48 3.48 -20.98
N ALA A 59 13.23 3.94 -21.11
CA ALA A 59 12.42 3.79 -22.32
C ALA A 59 13.08 4.39 -23.57
N GLY A 60 13.88 5.46 -23.41
CA GLY A 60 14.65 6.06 -24.49
C GLY A 60 15.86 5.22 -24.96
N LYS A 61 16.38 4.31 -24.13
CA LYS A 61 17.55 3.47 -24.45
C LYS A 61 17.15 2.07 -24.89
N SER A 62 16.17 1.46 -24.23
CA SER A 62 15.79 0.07 -24.47
C SER A 62 14.36 -0.20 -24.03
N LYS A 63 13.47 -0.44 -25.00
CA LYS A 63 12.04 -0.71 -24.77
C LYS A 63 11.81 -1.98 -23.92
N SER A 64 12.68 -2.99 -24.04
CA SER A 64 12.58 -4.26 -23.30
C SER A 64 12.80 -4.09 -21.80
N LEU A 65 13.83 -3.34 -21.39
CA LEU A 65 14.10 -3.08 -19.97
C LEU A 65 13.02 -2.19 -19.34
N ALA A 66 12.49 -1.21 -20.07
CA ALA A 66 11.36 -0.40 -19.58
C ALA A 66 10.10 -1.24 -19.36
N LEU A 67 9.83 -2.23 -20.24
CA LEU A 67 8.76 -3.20 -20.06
C LEU A 67 8.96 -4.06 -18.80
N ALA A 68 10.17 -4.56 -18.57
CA ALA A 68 10.49 -5.33 -17.37
C ALA A 68 10.23 -4.53 -16.07
N VAL A 69 10.64 -3.26 -16.03
CA VAL A 69 10.38 -2.36 -14.88
C VAL A 69 8.88 -2.07 -14.70
N ASN A 70 8.12 -1.98 -15.78
CA ASN A 70 6.66 -1.82 -15.68
C ASN A 70 5.98 -3.09 -15.14
N TYR A 71 6.43 -4.28 -15.55
CA TYR A 71 5.91 -5.54 -15.00
C TYR A 71 6.19 -5.70 -13.51
N THR A 72 7.38 -5.32 -13.04
CA THR A 72 7.69 -5.34 -11.60
C THR A 72 6.83 -4.35 -10.83
N SER A 73 6.58 -3.16 -11.39
CA SER A 73 5.64 -2.18 -10.81
C SER A 73 4.22 -2.75 -10.70
N LEU A 74 3.76 -3.49 -11.72
CA LEU A 74 2.47 -4.20 -11.69
C LEU A 74 2.39 -5.26 -10.59
N LEU A 75 3.44 -6.08 -10.42
CA LEU A 75 3.50 -7.08 -9.36
C LEU A 75 3.43 -6.45 -7.97
N VAL A 76 4.16 -5.35 -7.76
CA VAL A 76 4.09 -4.58 -6.50
C VAL A 76 2.66 -4.08 -6.25
N GLN A 77 1.98 -3.57 -7.28
CA GLN A 77 0.58 -3.13 -7.15
C GLN A 77 -0.37 -4.28 -6.76
N PHE A 78 -0.16 -5.50 -7.26
CA PHE A 78 -0.95 -6.66 -6.86
C PHE A 78 -0.78 -7.00 -5.38
N ILE A 79 0.46 -6.99 -4.86
CA ILE A 79 0.73 -7.26 -3.44
C ILE A 79 0.06 -6.20 -2.55
N ILE A 80 0.06 -4.93 -2.97
CA ILE A 80 -0.59 -3.85 -2.22
C ILE A 80 -2.12 -4.03 -2.24
N LEU A 81 -2.68 -4.50 -3.35
CA LEU A 81 -4.11 -4.71 -3.51
C LEU A 81 -4.63 -5.79 -2.55
N THR A 82 -3.87 -6.87 -2.33
CA THR A 82 -4.27 -7.91 -1.37
C THR A 82 -4.28 -7.38 0.06
N GLY A 83 -3.27 -6.59 0.46
CA GLY A 83 -3.25 -5.90 1.76
C GLY A 83 -4.39 -4.90 1.92
N LEU A 84 -4.85 -4.28 0.82
CA LEU A 84 -6.01 -3.41 0.83
C LEU A 84 -7.32 -4.16 1.05
N ILE A 85 -7.49 -5.30 0.38
CA ILE A 85 -8.69 -6.13 0.51
C ILE A 85 -8.83 -6.65 1.93
N THR A 86 -7.74 -7.11 2.56
CA THR A 86 -7.78 -7.60 3.94
C THR A 86 -8.15 -6.49 4.94
N LEU A 87 -7.60 -5.28 4.77
CA LEU A 87 -8.01 -4.11 5.56
C LEU A 87 -9.47 -3.75 5.32
N PHE A 88 -9.94 -3.76 4.08
CA PHE A 88 -11.32 -3.46 3.76
C PHE A 88 -12.27 -4.45 4.43
N ILE A 89 -11.99 -5.75 4.32
CA ILE A 89 -12.79 -6.78 5.00
C ILE A 89 -12.79 -6.52 6.52
N LYS A 90 -11.64 -6.29 7.14
CA LYS A 90 -11.52 -6.08 8.60
C LYS A 90 -12.36 -4.91 9.15
N TYR A 91 -12.55 -3.84 8.38
CA TYR A 91 -13.25 -2.63 8.87
C TYR A 91 -14.65 -2.44 8.30
N PHE A 92 -15.02 -3.13 7.23
CA PHE A 92 -16.31 -2.94 6.54
C PHE A 92 -17.22 -4.16 6.53
N VAL A 93 -16.71 -5.35 6.87
CA VAL A 93 -17.46 -6.62 6.96
C VAL A 93 -17.35 -7.16 8.37
#